data_AF-A0A3P1CXB9-F1
#
_entry.id   AF-A0A3P1CXB9-F1
#
_cell.length_a   1.000
_cell.length_b   1.000
_cell.length_c   1.000
_cell.angle_alpha   90.00
_cell.angle_beta   90.00
_cell.angle_gamma   90.00
#
_symmetry.space_group_name_H-M   'P 1'
#
loop_
_entity.id
_entity.type
_entity.pdbx_description
1 polymer ?
#
loop_
_entity_poly.entity_id
_entity_poly.type
_entity_poly.pdbx_seq_one_letter_code
_entity_poly.pdbx_strand_id
1 'polypeptide(L)'
;MITPENRQPGKEASLLCPSYLAKPGVRLFGIVRADGRVSFLQQPLVIDATFVAAARRGRPPEERFRFAGKCVRNGCHQWSEAKQVCTLVDRLIDQLEKTAVENLPGCPIRSRCRWFHQRGATACAQCDEVIRHHEMTFLETTIDS
;
A
#
# COMPACT_ATOMS: atom_id res chain seq x y z
N MET A 1 9.77 -19.29 -14.90
CA MET A 1 9.21 -18.33 -15.88
C MET A 1 7.70 -18.37 -15.75
N ILE A 2 7.06 -17.29 -15.29
CA ILE A 2 5.60 -17.24 -15.14
C ILE A 2 5.05 -16.57 -16.41
N THR A 3 4.36 -17.34 -17.24
CA THR A 3 3.77 -16.86 -18.50
C THR A 3 2.51 -16.01 -18.25
N PRO A 4 2.16 -15.09 -19.17
CA PRO A 4 1.03 -14.17 -19.01
C PRO A 4 -0.35 -14.85 -18.97
N GLU A 5 -0.41 -16.13 -19.36
CA GLU A 5 -1.62 -16.86 -19.75
C GLU A 5 -2.35 -17.54 -18.57
N ASN A 6 -1.75 -17.56 -17.38
CA ASN A 6 -2.40 -18.15 -16.20
C ASN A 6 -3.28 -17.15 -15.40
N ARG A 7 -3.70 -16.06 -16.05
CA ARG A 7 -4.59 -15.05 -15.46
C ARG A 7 -6.04 -15.44 -15.70
N GLN A 8 -6.60 -16.32 -14.87
CA GLN A 8 -8.04 -16.56 -14.85
C GLN A 8 -8.77 -15.26 -14.43
N PRO A 9 -9.60 -14.64 -15.28
CA PRO A 9 -10.39 -13.48 -14.89
C PRO A 9 -11.59 -13.97 -14.08
N GLY A 10 -11.37 -14.18 -12.79
CA GLY A 10 -12.46 -14.41 -11.84
C GLY A 10 -13.33 -13.15 -11.74
N LYS A 11 -14.46 -13.16 -12.46
CA LYS A 11 -15.70 -12.37 -12.24
C LYS A 11 -15.50 -11.13 -11.35
N GLU A 12 -15.12 -9.99 -11.94
CA GLU A 12 -15.13 -8.65 -11.32
C GLU A 12 -14.66 -8.54 -9.84
N ALA A 13 -13.64 -9.27 -9.40
CA ALA A 13 -13.08 -9.06 -8.07
C ALA A 13 -12.30 -7.73 -8.05
N SER A 14 -12.99 -6.62 -7.79
CA SER A 14 -12.39 -5.27 -7.76
C SER A 14 -11.04 -5.28 -7.03
N LEU A 15 -10.03 -4.71 -7.69
CA LEU A 15 -8.67 -4.62 -7.16
C LEU A 15 -8.68 -3.88 -5.82
N LEU A 16 -7.81 -4.32 -4.92
CA LEU A 16 -7.59 -3.72 -3.62
C LEU A 16 -6.55 -2.60 -3.73
N CYS A 17 -6.87 -1.42 -3.21
CA CYS A 17 -5.90 -0.37 -2.97
C CYS A 17 -5.08 -0.74 -1.74
N PRO A 18 -3.74 -0.89 -1.82
CA PRO A 18 -2.88 -1.23 -0.68
C PRO A 18 -2.57 -0.05 0.25
N SER A 19 -3.06 1.14 -0.09
CA SER A 19 -2.87 2.40 0.63
C SER A 19 -4.21 2.98 1.06
N TYR A 20 -5.11 2.12 1.56
CA TYR A 20 -6.42 2.53 2.02
C TYR A 20 -6.36 3.13 3.44
N LEU A 21 -7.40 3.88 3.83
CA LEU A 21 -7.51 4.45 5.18
C LEU A 21 -8.15 3.45 6.15
N ALA A 22 -7.89 3.63 7.45
CA ALA A 22 -8.55 2.90 8.52
C ALA A 22 -10.05 3.23 8.54
N LYS A 23 -10.84 2.28 8.03
CA LYS A 23 -12.31 2.29 8.02
C LYS A 23 -12.85 0.90 8.38
N PRO A 24 -14.02 0.79 9.02
CA PRO A 24 -14.64 -0.50 9.26
C PRO A 24 -14.81 -1.30 7.96
N GLY A 25 -14.56 -2.60 8.01
CA GLY A 25 -14.69 -3.52 6.87
C GLY A 25 -13.47 -3.58 5.93
N VAL A 26 -12.43 -2.78 6.15
CA VAL A 26 -11.19 -2.85 5.37
C VAL A 26 -10.23 -3.88 5.98
N ARG A 27 -9.25 -4.31 5.20
CA ARG A 27 -8.32 -5.37 5.58
C ARG A 27 -7.02 -4.77 6.10
N LEU A 28 -6.70 -4.94 7.37
CA LEU A 28 -5.35 -4.74 7.88
C LEU A 28 -4.48 -5.90 7.39
N PHE A 29 -3.38 -5.60 6.71
CA PHE A 29 -2.52 -6.63 6.12
C PHE A 29 -1.04 -6.45 6.40
N GLY A 30 -0.65 -5.36 7.08
CA GLY A 30 0.72 -5.14 7.50
C GLY A 30 0.80 -4.25 8.74
N ILE A 31 1.88 -4.44 9.49
CA ILE A 31 2.23 -3.65 10.67
C ILE A 31 3.51 -2.91 10.36
N VAL A 32 3.51 -1.61 10.65
CA VAL A 32 4.69 -0.76 10.57
C VAL A 32 5.56 -1.00 11.80
N ARG A 33 6.80 -1.40 11.58
CA ARG A 33 7.81 -1.62 12.62
C ARG A 33 8.47 -0.30 13.02
N ALA A 34 9.18 -0.32 14.15
CA ALA A 34 9.95 0.83 14.63
C ALA A 34 11.09 1.24 13.68
N ASP A 35 11.60 0.30 12.87
CA ASP A 35 12.67 0.52 11.89
C ASP A 35 12.18 1.11 10.55
N GLY A 36 10.89 1.44 10.44
CA GLY A 36 10.35 2.01 9.22
C GLY A 36 9.93 0.98 8.16
N ARG A 37 10.00 -0.32 8.45
CA ARG A 37 9.58 -1.38 7.51
C ARG A 37 8.21 -1.97 7.82
N VAL A 38 7.60 -2.62 6.85
CA VAL A 38 6.31 -3.29 7.01
C VAL A 38 6.48 -4.79 7.21
N SER A 39 6.01 -5.30 8.35
CA SER A 39 5.76 -6.73 8.52
C SER A 39 4.39 -7.09 7.97
N PHE A 40 4.34 -7.84 6.87
CA PHE A 40 3.07 -8.35 6.33
C PHE A 40 2.52 -9.49 7.19
N LEU A 41 1.21 -9.47 7.39
CA LEU A 41 0.51 -10.57 8.05
C LEU A 41 0.43 -11.77 7.11
N GLN A 42 0.41 -12.98 7.66
CA GLN A 42 0.13 -14.20 6.89
C GLN A 42 -1.27 -14.14 6.25
N GLN A 43 -2.25 -13.61 6.99
CA GLN A 43 -3.61 -13.40 6.51
C GLN A 43 -4.12 -12.01 6.90
N PRO A 44 -4.86 -11.30 6.03
CA PRO A 44 -5.40 -9.99 6.37
C PRO A 44 -6.55 -10.10 7.38
N LEU A 45 -6.58 -9.18 8.34
CA LEU A 45 -7.65 -9.06 9.33
C LEU A 45 -8.66 -8.02 8.89
N VAL A 46 -9.95 -8.34 8.91
CA VAL A 46 -11.02 -7.34 8.68
C VAL A 46 -11.20 -6.56 9.97
N ILE A 47 -11.02 -5.23 9.92
CA ILE A 47 -11.14 -4.37 11.09
C ILE A 47 -12.57 -3.85 11.25
N ASP A 48 -13.01 -3.68 12.50
CA ASP A 48 -14.33 -3.13 12.84
C ASP A 48 -14.24 -1.69 13.34
N ALA A 49 -15.40 -1.12 13.73
CA ALA A 49 -15.46 0.22 14.28
C ALA A 49 -14.71 0.34 15.63
N THR A 50 -14.72 -0.71 16.44
CA THR A 50 -14.00 -0.77 17.72
C THR A 50 -12.50 -0.63 17.52
N PHE A 51 -11.93 -1.39 16.58
CA PHE A 51 -10.52 -1.27 16.20
C PHE A 51 -10.20 0.12 15.69
N VAL A 52 -11.00 0.67 14.77
CA VAL A 52 -10.75 2.00 14.20
C VAL A 52 -10.76 3.08 15.28
N ALA A 53 -11.74 3.05 16.19
CA ALA A 53 -11.82 3.98 17.31
C ALA A 53 -10.61 3.85 18.25
N ALA A 54 -10.24 2.62 18.61
CA ALA A 54 -9.09 2.36 19.47
C ALA A 54 -7.77 2.80 18.82
N ALA A 55 -7.57 2.51 17.53
CA ALA A 55 -6.39 2.89 16.79
C ALA A 55 -6.25 4.42 16.73
N ARG A 56 -7.33 5.17 16.53
CA ARG A 56 -7.27 6.64 16.42
C ARG A 56 -6.91 7.38 17.72
N ARG A 57 -6.85 6.70 18.88
CA ARG A 57 -6.44 7.33 20.15
C ARG A 57 -4.94 7.63 20.26
N GLY A 58 -4.11 7.06 19.39
CA GLY A 58 -2.67 7.31 19.34
C GLY A 58 -2.25 7.99 18.05
N ARG A 59 -1.01 7.71 17.58
CA ARG A 59 -0.56 8.13 16.24
C ARG A 59 -1.53 7.67 15.15
N PRO A 60 -1.61 8.39 14.02
CA PRO A 60 -2.43 7.98 12.88
C PRO A 60 -2.33 6.47 12.59
N PRO A 61 -3.46 5.76 12.41
CA PRO A 61 -3.43 4.32 12.12
C PRO A 61 -2.58 3.98 10.89
N GLU A 62 -2.57 4.84 9.87
CA GLU A 62 -1.82 4.67 8.63
C GLU A 62 -0.30 4.81 8.80
N GLU A 63 0.17 5.35 9.92
CA GLU A 63 1.60 5.34 10.31
C GLU A 63 1.99 4.08 11.08
N ARG A 64 1.01 3.26 11.48
CA ARG A 64 1.23 2.06 12.29
C ARG A 64 0.80 0.77 11.59
N PHE A 65 -0.09 0.87 10.61
CA PHE A 65 -0.72 -0.25 9.95
C PHE A 65 -0.90 0.02 8.46
N ARG A 66 -0.93 -1.06 7.68
CA ARG A 66 -1.25 -1.04 6.26
C ARG A 66 -2.64 -1.63 6.05
N PHE A 67 -3.49 -0.87 5.36
CA PHE A 67 -4.86 -1.25 5.08
C PHE A 67 -5.12 -1.41 3.58
N ALA A 68 -5.93 -2.42 3.26
CA ALA A 68 -6.39 -2.72 1.93
C ALA A 68 -7.91 -2.64 1.85
N GLY A 69 -8.40 -1.85 0.90
CA GLY A 69 -9.83 -1.67 0.63
C GLY A 69 -10.11 -1.65 -0.87
N LYS A 70 -11.37 -1.63 -1.28
CA LYS A 70 -11.76 -1.54 -2.71
C LYS A 70 -11.11 -0.31 -3.36
N CYS A 71 -10.40 -0.50 -4.48
CA CYS A 71 -9.88 0.59 -5.27
C CYS A 71 -11.04 1.31 -5.99
N VAL A 72 -11.33 2.54 -5.56
CA VAL A 72 -12.46 3.34 -6.05
C VAL A 72 -12.17 4.12 -7.35
N ARG A 73 -10.95 3.99 -7.91
CA ARG A 73 -10.54 4.62 -9.18
C ARG A 73 -10.86 6.13 -9.18
N ASN A 74 -11.74 6.60 -10.07
CA ASN A 74 -12.13 8.00 -10.21
C ASN A 74 -12.62 8.66 -8.90
N GLY A 75 -13.06 7.87 -7.91
CA GLY A 75 -13.37 8.38 -6.56
C GLY A 75 -12.14 8.64 -5.66
N CYS A 76 -10.91 8.51 -6.18
CA CYS A 76 -9.67 8.66 -5.43
C CYS A 76 -8.82 9.78 -6.03
N HIS A 77 -8.36 10.70 -5.18
CA HIS A 77 -7.48 11.80 -5.59
C HIS A 77 -6.14 11.35 -6.20
N GLN A 78 -5.74 10.10 -5.95
CA GLN A 78 -4.50 9.50 -6.50
C GLN A 78 -4.71 8.80 -7.85
N TRP A 79 -5.91 8.89 -8.42
CA TRP A 79 -6.23 8.24 -9.69
C TRP A 79 -6.18 9.24 -10.84
N SER A 80 -5.49 8.88 -11.90
CA SER A 80 -5.58 9.59 -13.18
C SER A 80 -6.69 8.98 -14.01
N GLU A 81 -7.77 9.72 -14.23
CA GLU A 81 -8.83 9.31 -15.15
C GLU A 81 -8.32 9.26 -16.59
N ALA A 82 -7.51 10.24 -17.02
CA ALA A 82 -6.96 10.26 -18.38
C ALA A 82 -6.09 9.03 -18.70
N LYS A 83 -5.27 8.58 -17.75
CA LYS A 83 -4.35 7.45 -17.93
C LYS A 83 -4.91 6.12 -17.41
N GLN A 84 -6.05 6.14 -16.72
CA GLN A 84 -6.66 4.97 -16.05
C GLN A 84 -5.69 4.22 -15.12
N VAL A 85 -4.89 4.96 -14.35
CA VAL A 85 -3.87 4.42 -13.43
C VAL A 85 -3.84 5.16 -12.09
N CYS A 86 -3.31 4.50 -11.07
CA CYS A 86 -2.96 5.14 -9.81
C CYS A 86 -1.63 5.88 -9.96
N THR A 87 -1.62 7.20 -9.82
CA THR A 87 -0.41 8.02 -9.94
C THR A 87 0.48 7.94 -8.70
N LEU A 88 -0.07 7.55 -7.55
CA LEU A 88 0.71 7.43 -6.31
C LEU A 88 1.82 6.39 -6.43
N VAL A 89 1.54 5.20 -6.98
CA VAL A 89 2.58 4.18 -7.12
C VAL A 89 3.66 4.59 -8.12
N ASP A 90 3.28 5.30 -9.17
CA ASP A 90 4.23 5.81 -10.16
C ASP A 90 5.18 6.82 -9.51
N ARG A 91 4.63 7.80 -8.78
CA ARG A 91 5.44 8.77 -8.02
C ARG A 91 6.35 8.11 -6.99
N LEU A 92 5.88 7.07 -6.31
CA LEU A 92 6.70 6.32 -5.35
C LEU A 92 7.87 5.60 -6.03
N ILE A 93 7.65 5.03 -7.22
CA ILE A 93 8.71 4.39 -8.00
C ILE A 93 9.74 5.44 -8.42
N ASP A 94 9.28 6.59 -8.92
CA ASP A 94 10.16 7.67 -9.38
C ASP A 94 10.95 8.31 -8.22
N GLN A 95 10.39 8.36 -7.01
CA GLN A 95 11.05 9.01 -5.86
C GLN A 95 11.99 8.09 -5.08
N LEU A 96 11.63 6.82 -4.93
CA LEU A 96 12.41 5.86 -4.12
C LEU A 96 13.41 5.06 -4.95
N GLU A 97 13.14 4.91 -6.26
CA GLU A 97 13.98 4.21 -7.24
C GLU A 97 14.44 2.80 -6.80
N LYS A 98 13.70 2.13 -5.90
CA LYS A 98 14.12 0.82 -5.41
C LYS A 98 13.96 -0.23 -6.50
N THR A 99 15.03 -1.00 -6.68
CA THR A 99 15.02 -2.15 -7.57
C THR A 99 14.23 -3.31 -6.94
N ALA A 100 13.47 -4.02 -7.77
CA ALA A 100 12.79 -5.23 -7.32
C ALA A 100 13.82 -6.31 -6.96
N VAL A 101 13.74 -6.84 -5.74
CA VAL A 101 14.52 -7.99 -5.30
C VAL A 101 13.95 -9.28 -5.92
N GLU A 102 14.81 -10.26 -6.18
CA GLU A 102 14.42 -11.55 -6.78
C GLU A 102 13.32 -12.26 -5.97
N ASN A 103 13.38 -12.17 -4.65
CA ASN A 103 12.44 -12.79 -3.73
C ASN A 103 11.61 -11.74 -2.98
N LEU A 104 10.42 -11.44 -3.52
CA LEU A 104 9.48 -10.55 -2.86
C LEU A 104 8.91 -11.18 -1.57
N PRO A 105 8.73 -10.39 -0.48
CA PRO A 105 8.12 -10.90 0.75
C PRO A 105 6.69 -11.41 0.51
N GLY A 106 6.21 -12.33 1.33
CA GLY A 106 4.82 -12.81 1.26
C GLY A 106 3.83 -11.67 1.52
N CYS A 107 3.13 -11.19 0.50
CA CYS A 107 2.12 -10.12 0.64
C CYS A 107 0.73 -10.74 0.42
N PRO A 108 -0.14 -10.76 1.45
CA PRO A 108 -1.39 -11.53 1.41
C PRO A 108 -2.45 -10.94 0.47
N ILE A 109 -2.24 -9.73 -0.05
CA ILE A 109 -3.14 -9.07 -0.99
C ILE A 109 -2.59 -9.03 -2.43
N ARG A 110 -1.38 -9.56 -2.68
CA ARG A 110 -0.65 -9.37 -3.96
C ARG A 110 -1.48 -9.72 -5.19
N SER A 111 -2.16 -10.86 -5.16
CA SER A 111 -3.00 -11.35 -6.27
C SER A 111 -4.15 -10.41 -6.63
N ARG A 112 -4.54 -9.51 -5.72
CA ARG A 112 -5.61 -8.53 -5.92
C ARG A 112 -5.13 -7.09 -5.76
N CYS A 113 -3.84 -6.83 -5.64
CA CYS A 113 -3.30 -5.50 -5.34
C CYS A 113 -3.27 -4.62 -6.60
N ARG A 114 -3.86 -3.42 -6.52
CA ARG A 114 -3.85 -2.43 -7.61
C ARG A 114 -2.43 -2.06 -8.04
N TRP A 115 -1.54 -1.80 -7.08
CA TRP A 115 -0.17 -1.39 -7.39
C TRP A 115 0.62 -2.51 -8.07
N PHE A 116 0.50 -3.73 -7.58
CA PHE A 116 1.13 -4.90 -8.21
C PHE A 116 0.55 -5.15 -9.61
N HIS A 117 -0.76 -5.05 -9.79
CA HIS A 117 -1.37 -5.18 -11.12
C HIS A 117 -0.87 -4.11 -12.10
N GLN A 118 -0.51 -2.91 -11.62
CA GLN A 118 -0.06 -1.80 -12.47
C GLN A 118 1.43 -1.85 -12.79
N ARG A 119 2.30 -2.13 -11.81
CA ARG A 119 3.77 -2.04 -11.95
C ARG A 119 4.52 -3.29 -11.49
N GLY A 120 3.80 -4.39 -11.24
CA GLY A 120 4.39 -5.68 -10.88
C GLY A 120 5.29 -5.61 -9.65
N ALA A 121 6.42 -6.31 -9.73
CA ALA A 121 7.41 -6.39 -8.65
C ALA A 121 8.00 -5.02 -8.28
N THR A 122 8.13 -4.10 -9.23
CA THR A 122 8.64 -2.74 -9.00
C THR A 122 7.74 -1.98 -8.02
N ALA A 123 6.42 -2.12 -8.11
CA ALA A 123 5.50 -1.58 -7.10
C ALA A 123 5.69 -2.22 -5.72
N CYS A 124 5.93 -3.53 -5.67
CA CYS A 124 6.13 -4.22 -4.39
C CYS A 124 7.41 -3.77 -3.68
N ALA A 125 8.48 -3.46 -4.43
CA ALA A 125 9.73 -2.94 -3.87
C ALA A 125 9.53 -1.59 -3.15
N GLN A 126 8.57 -0.78 -3.59
CA GLN A 126 8.25 0.50 -2.95
C GLN A 126 7.32 0.32 -1.75
N CYS A 127 6.49 -0.72 -1.74
CA CYS A 127 5.37 -0.89 -0.80
C CYS A 127 5.80 -1.06 0.66
N ASP A 128 7.01 -1.56 0.89
CA ASP A 128 7.59 -1.83 2.22
C ASP A 128 8.02 -0.56 2.98
N GLU A 129 8.26 0.55 2.26
CA GLU A 129 8.67 1.84 2.85
C GLU A 129 7.55 2.86 2.95
N VAL A 130 6.34 2.55 2.48
CA VAL A 130 5.20 3.48 2.55
C VAL A 130 4.57 3.45 3.95
N ILE A 131 5.36 3.85 4.92
CA ILE A 131 4.88 4.57 6.09
C ILE A 131 4.85 6.02 5.64
N ARG A 132 3.74 6.71 5.83
CA ARG A 132 3.70 8.16 5.63
C ARG A 132 4.63 8.83 6.64
N HIS A 133 5.93 8.84 6.34
CA HIS A 133 6.94 9.59 7.06
C HIS A 133 8.22 9.81 6.25
N HIS A 134 8.07 10.29 5.01
CA HIS A 134 9.06 11.26 4.51
C HIS A 134 8.84 12.66 5.13
N GLU A 135 8.04 12.76 6.21
CA GLU A 135 7.78 14.02 6.92
C GLU A 135 8.81 14.30 8.05
N MET A 136 9.60 13.33 8.54
CA MET A 136 10.67 13.63 9.51
C MET A 136 12.01 14.03 8.89
N THR A 137 12.29 13.70 7.61
CA THR A 137 13.54 14.17 6.97
C THR A 137 13.48 15.64 6.54
N PHE A 138 12.29 16.26 6.56
CA PHE A 138 12.09 17.65 6.11
C PHE A 138 12.16 18.70 7.22
N LEU A 139 12.31 18.33 8.49
CA LEU A 139 12.41 19.29 9.61
C LEU A 139 13.83 19.49 10.16
N GLU A 140 14.80 18.64 9.81
CA GLU A 140 16.19 18.77 10.30
C GLU A 140 17.12 19.51 9.32
N THR A 141 16.76 19.66 8.05
CA THR A 141 17.61 20.31 7.03
C THR A 141 17.41 21.81 6.87
N THR A 142 16.52 22.43 7.66
CA THR A 142 16.25 23.89 7.61
C THR A 142 16.67 24.64 8.87
N ILE A 143 17.37 23.98 9.80
CA ILE A 143 17.93 24.64 10.99
C ILE A 143 19.45 24.92 10.83
N ASP A 144 20.09 24.42 9.77
CA ASP A 144 21.54 24.60 9.57
C ASP A 144 21.93 24.91 8.12
N SER A 145 21.32 25.95 7.52
CA SER A 145 21.82 26.65 6.32
C SER A 145 21.22 28.05 6.21
#